data_AF-A0A2K1L6U0-F1
#
_entry.id   AF-A0A2K1L6U0-F1
#
_cell.length_a   1.000
_cell.length_b   1.000
_cell.length_c   1.000
_cell.angle_alpha   90.00
_cell.angle_beta   90.00
_cell.angle_gamma   90.00
#
_symmetry.space_group_name_H-M   'P 1'
#
loop_
_entity.id
_entity.type
_entity.pdbx_description
1 polymer ?
#
loop_
_entity_poly.entity_id
_entity_poly.type
_entity_poly.pdbx_seq_one_letter_code
_entity_poly.pdbx_strand_id
1 'polypeptide(L)'
;MASSTASPPRTVGSQNSKPSSAIAAETSELQSKNLKLVFVTGGPGSGKGTQCAKIVEHFGFEHLSAGDLLRVEQNSGNETGNMIKGMIKEGKLVPSEMTVKLILKAISKSSNNKFLIDGFPRNDENREVWDRVAGLSPEFILFIIGSEEEMQKRVLSRNEGRDDDNLETIHKRFKLFNEHTLPVVKHYESIATVHKINGMQSIEDVFSEIRPLFDPIVQDELLQATVDLLEGLDTRNYETYRRYCHPAVTIFEPHSQGQLVEGMDLRNFKFNLGTSIDRLTLTQRLRSTVVAPKVSVLDTGVALVLYTRVSKYQNNPDAGYVEAYNETGVWQRLKDEDGRKNWKLVHYHRSVAPTV
;
A
#
# COMPACT_ATOMS: atom_id res chain seq x y z
N MET A 1 33.03 55.49 -33.76
CA MET A 1 33.11 55.77 -32.31
C MET A 1 31.70 56.17 -31.88
N ALA A 2 30.98 55.54 -30.96
CA ALA A 2 31.23 54.51 -29.97
C ALA A 2 30.02 53.56 -29.90
N SER A 3 30.22 52.31 -29.47
CA SER A 3 29.15 51.38 -29.12
C SER A 3 29.58 50.71 -27.81
N SER A 4 28.80 50.93 -26.76
CA SER A 4 29.00 50.38 -25.43
C SER A 4 28.29 49.03 -25.31
N THR A 5 29.04 47.97 -25.00
CA THR A 5 28.47 46.67 -24.64
C THR A 5 28.42 46.56 -23.10
N ALA A 6 27.20 46.62 -22.56
CA ALA A 6 26.93 46.35 -21.16
C ALA A 6 26.89 44.83 -20.91
N SER A 7 27.56 44.37 -19.85
CA SER A 7 27.55 42.97 -19.42
C SER A 7 26.23 42.59 -18.74
N PRO A 8 25.76 41.33 -18.85
CA PRO A 8 24.51 40.89 -18.23
C PRO A 8 24.66 40.69 -16.70
N PRO A 9 23.55 40.79 -15.94
CA PRO A 9 23.57 40.73 -14.48
C PRO A 9 23.82 39.31 -13.96
N ARG A 10 24.58 39.23 -12.86
CA ARG A 10 24.86 38.00 -12.10
C ARG A 10 23.57 37.41 -11.55
N THR A 11 23.28 36.17 -11.93
CA THR A 11 22.27 35.31 -11.31
C THR A 11 22.68 34.99 -9.87
N VAL A 12 21.84 35.36 -8.91
CA VAL A 12 21.94 34.91 -7.52
C VAL A 12 21.54 33.43 -7.50
N GLY A 13 22.51 32.57 -7.20
CA GLY A 13 22.28 31.12 -7.13
C GLY A 13 21.31 30.76 -6.00
N SER A 14 20.22 30.10 -6.38
CA SER A 14 19.39 29.31 -5.46
C SER A 14 20.26 28.25 -4.80
N GLN A 15 20.37 28.29 -3.46
CA GLN A 15 21.05 27.27 -2.69
C GLN A 15 20.20 25.98 -2.69
N ASN A 16 20.46 25.11 -3.67
CA ASN A 16 20.08 23.70 -3.61
C ASN A 16 20.87 23.04 -2.46
N SER A 17 20.30 23.01 -1.26
CA SER A 17 20.85 22.20 -0.17
C SER A 17 20.55 20.72 -0.46
N LYS A 18 21.61 19.93 -0.65
CA LYS A 18 21.50 18.47 -0.73
C LYS A 18 20.93 17.95 0.60
N PRO A 19 20.07 16.91 0.59
CA PRO A 19 19.57 16.31 1.83
C PRO A 19 20.75 15.81 2.68
N SER A 20 20.64 15.97 4.00
CA SER A 20 21.61 15.44 4.97
C SER A 20 21.85 13.94 4.75
N SER A 21 23.08 13.46 4.95
CA SER A 21 23.49 12.07 4.65
C SER A 21 22.64 11.00 5.34
N ALA A 22 22.08 11.31 6.52
CA ALA A 22 21.18 10.39 7.24
C ALA A 22 19.80 10.26 6.56
N ILE A 23 19.24 11.35 6.05
CA ILE A 23 17.94 11.34 5.36
C ILE A 23 18.06 10.61 4.02
N ALA A 24 19.18 10.80 3.32
CA ALA A 24 19.43 10.09 2.06
C ALA A 24 19.48 8.56 2.25
N ALA A 25 20.13 8.07 3.32
CA ALA A 25 20.19 6.65 3.62
C ALA A 25 18.82 6.05 4.00
N GLU A 26 18.05 6.75 4.85
CA GLU A 26 16.68 6.34 5.21
C GLU A 26 15.76 6.31 3.99
N THR A 27 15.82 7.30 3.11
CA THR A 27 15.04 7.33 1.86
C THR A 27 15.42 6.16 0.94
N SER A 28 16.70 5.86 0.76
CA SER A 28 17.13 4.74 -0.10
C SER A 28 16.63 3.39 0.41
N GLU A 29 16.56 3.19 1.74
CA GLU A 29 15.96 1.99 2.31
C GLU A 29 14.46 1.92 2.01
N LEU A 30 13.72 3.02 2.16
CA LEU A 30 12.30 3.07 1.83
C LEU A 30 12.03 2.79 0.36
N GLN A 31 12.87 3.30 -0.54
CA GLN A 31 12.78 3.04 -1.99
C GLN A 31 13.04 1.57 -2.35
N SER A 32 13.80 0.85 -1.53
CA SER A 32 14.02 -0.60 -1.71
C SER A 32 12.85 -1.46 -1.23
N LYS A 33 11.93 -0.89 -0.43
CA LYS A 33 10.73 -1.58 0.05
C LYS A 33 9.62 -1.47 -0.99
N ASN A 34 8.87 -2.56 -1.20
CA ASN A 34 7.67 -2.55 -2.05
C ASN A 34 6.50 -1.86 -1.31
N LEU A 35 6.59 -0.53 -1.20
CA LEU A 35 5.62 0.32 -0.51
C LEU A 35 4.43 0.63 -1.41
N LYS A 36 3.23 0.53 -0.85
CA LYS A 36 1.97 0.90 -1.48
C LYS A 36 1.43 2.14 -0.80
N LEU A 37 1.43 3.27 -1.52
CA LEU A 37 1.03 4.56 -0.97
C LEU A 37 -0.26 5.03 -1.65
N VAL A 38 -1.24 5.44 -0.87
CA VAL A 38 -2.43 6.12 -1.37
C VAL A 38 -2.53 7.47 -0.67
N PHE A 39 -2.53 8.55 -1.44
CA PHE A 39 -2.70 9.89 -0.88
C PHE A 39 -4.19 10.20 -0.80
N VAL A 40 -4.66 10.61 0.37
CA VAL A 40 -6.07 10.90 0.61
C VAL A 40 -6.24 12.40 0.82
N THR A 41 -7.00 13.04 -0.06
CA THR A 41 -7.23 14.48 -0.06
C THR A 41 -8.72 14.81 -0.12
N GLY A 42 -9.08 16.05 0.25
CA GLY A 42 -10.46 16.47 0.46
C GLY A 42 -10.59 17.62 1.45
N GLY A 43 -11.64 18.43 1.29
CA GLY A 43 -11.93 19.55 2.17
C GLY A 43 -12.17 19.14 3.63
N PRO A 44 -12.11 20.08 4.59
CA PRO A 44 -12.60 19.84 5.96
C PRO A 44 -14.03 19.28 5.92
N GLY A 45 -14.35 18.25 6.71
CA GLY A 45 -15.70 17.67 6.73
C GLY A 45 -16.07 16.72 5.57
N SER A 46 -15.18 16.50 4.59
CA SER A 46 -15.46 15.65 3.43
C SER A 46 -15.65 14.15 3.73
N GLY A 47 -15.16 13.67 4.89
CA GLY A 47 -15.29 12.26 5.30
C GLY A 47 -14.02 11.42 5.18
N LYS A 48 -12.86 12.01 4.87
CA LYS A 48 -11.55 11.31 4.73
C LYS A 48 -11.24 10.33 5.85
N GLY A 49 -11.20 10.78 7.10
CA GLY A 49 -10.84 9.93 8.23
C GLY A 49 -11.77 8.72 8.38
N THR A 50 -13.08 8.91 8.17
CA THR A 50 -14.07 7.82 8.19
C THR A 50 -13.80 6.79 7.11
N GLN A 51 -13.50 7.22 5.89
CA GLN A 51 -13.18 6.32 4.79
C GLN A 51 -11.80 5.67 4.97
N CYS A 52 -10.82 6.38 5.51
CA CYS A 52 -9.52 5.81 5.87
C CYS A 52 -9.67 4.67 6.88
N ALA A 53 -10.50 4.85 7.91
CA ALA A 53 -10.76 3.79 8.90
C ALA A 53 -11.34 2.52 8.24
N LYS A 54 -12.29 2.66 7.31
CA LYS A 54 -12.81 1.52 6.55
C LYS A 54 -11.72 0.89 5.67
N ILE A 55 -10.90 1.68 4.97
CA ILE A 55 -9.82 1.15 4.13
C ILE A 55 -8.79 0.37 4.99
N VAL A 56 -8.43 0.89 6.16
CA VAL A 56 -7.56 0.19 7.14
C VAL A 56 -8.15 -1.16 7.51
N GLU A 57 -9.43 -1.18 7.91
CA GLU A 57 -10.11 -2.40 8.33
C GLU A 57 -10.19 -3.47 7.23
N HIS A 58 -10.48 -3.04 5.99
CA HIS A 58 -10.78 -3.91 4.86
C HIS A 58 -9.56 -4.29 4.03
N PHE A 59 -8.48 -3.50 4.03
CA PHE A 59 -7.32 -3.72 3.16
C PHE A 59 -5.98 -3.81 3.92
N GLY A 60 -5.97 -3.57 5.23
CA GLY A 60 -4.78 -3.67 6.07
C GLY A 60 -3.75 -2.57 5.83
N PHE A 61 -4.19 -1.42 5.31
CA PHE A 61 -3.36 -0.22 5.24
C PHE A 61 -3.14 0.35 6.64
N GLU A 62 -2.04 1.07 6.83
CA GLU A 62 -1.82 1.93 7.99
C GLU A 62 -2.23 3.37 7.66
N HIS A 63 -3.00 4.00 8.55
CA HIS A 63 -3.46 5.37 8.37
C HIS A 63 -2.47 6.35 8.99
N LEU A 64 -1.89 7.20 8.14
CA LEU A 64 -0.99 8.28 8.53
C LEU A 64 -1.66 9.63 8.24
N SER A 65 -2.23 10.24 9.26
CA SER A 65 -2.80 11.59 9.17
C SER A 65 -1.72 12.64 9.35
N ALA A 66 -1.45 13.42 8.30
CA ALA A 66 -0.48 14.52 8.36
C ALA A 66 -0.84 15.53 9.47
N GLY A 67 -2.14 15.76 9.68
CA GLY A 67 -2.62 16.62 10.76
C GLY A 67 -2.32 16.06 12.15
N ASP A 68 -2.48 14.75 12.36
CA ASP A 68 -2.25 14.14 13.67
C ASP A 68 -0.76 14.00 13.97
N LEU A 69 0.07 13.69 12.97
CA LEU A 69 1.53 13.70 13.11
C LEU A 69 2.03 15.09 13.57
N LEU A 70 1.49 16.17 12.99
CA LEU A 70 1.80 17.54 13.41
C LEU A 70 1.28 17.85 14.83
N ARG A 71 0.09 17.36 15.20
CA ARG A 71 -0.48 17.52 16.55
C ARG A 71 0.30 16.76 17.63
N VAL A 72 0.93 15.63 17.28
CA VAL A 72 1.85 14.92 18.17
C VAL A 72 3.14 15.72 18.31
N GLU A 73 3.72 16.20 17.20
CA GLU A 73 4.98 16.94 17.22
C GLU A 73 4.89 18.29 17.97
N GLN A 74 3.75 18.99 17.90
CA GLN A 74 3.55 20.24 18.68
C GLN A 74 3.63 20.04 20.20
N ASN A 75 3.35 18.82 20.69
CA ASN A 75 3.37 18.49 22.11
C ASN A 75 4.77 18.06 22.60
N SER A 76 5.78 18.10 21.73
CA SER A 76 7.17 17.76 22.07
C SER A 76 7.85 18.74 23.03
N GLY A 77 7.30 19.96 23.18
CA GLY A 77 7.83 21.00 24.07
C GLY A 77 9.13 21.67 23.60
N ASN A 78 9.67 21.30 22.43
CA ASN A 78 10.83 21.95 21.82
C ASN A 78 10.43 23.18 20.97
N GLU A 79 11.41 23.93 20.47
CA GLU A 79 11.20 25.12 19.64
C GLU A 79 10.33 24.83 18.41
N THR A 80 10.59 23.70 17.74
CA THR A 80 9.84 23.23 16.58
C THR A 80 8.37 22.95 16.94
N GLY A 81 8.12 22.30 18.07
CA GLY A 81 6.77 22.00 18.55
C GLY A 81 5.99 23.28 18.86
N ASN A 82 6.62 24.28 19.48
CA ASN A 82 6.01 25.58 19.76
C ASN A 82 5.65 26.34 18.46
N MET A 83 6.53 26.30 17.46
CA MET A 83 6.26 26.88 16.13
C MET A 83 5.06 26.20 15.46
N ILE A 84 5.01 24.86 15.45
CA ILE A 84 3.90 24.09 14.88
C ILE A 84 2.59 24.45 15.59
N LYS A 85 2.61 24.55 16.93
CA LYS A 85 1.45 24.90 17.75
C LYS A 85 0.85 26.25 17.34
N GLY A 86 1.70 27.27 17.14
CA GLY A 86 1.27 28.59 16.69
C GLY A 86 0.62 28.55 15.30
N MET A 87 1.26 27.89 14.34
CA MET A 87 0.75 27.78 12.97
C MET A 87 -0.59 27.04 12.88
N ILE A 88 -0.74 25.92 13.60
CA ILE A 88 -2.00 25.15 13.64
C ILE A 88 -3.13 25.99 14.23
N LYS A 89 -2.88 26.68 15.37
CA LYS A 89 -3.88 27.54 16.02
C LYS A 89 -4.37 28.67 15.10
N GLU A 90 -3.48 29.19 14.26
CA GLU A 90 -3.80 30.25 13.29
C GLU A 90 -4.41 29.73 11.98
N GLY A 91 -4.49 28.41 11.77
CA GLY A 91 -4.95 27.80 10.53
C GLY A 91 -3.97 27.92 9.35
N LYS A 92 -2.67 28.12 9.64
CA LYS A 92 -1.60 28.23 8.63
C LYS A 92 -1.01 26.87 8.29
N LEU A 93 -0.38 26.77 7.11
CA LEU A 93 0.39 25.58 6.73
C LEU A 93 1.73 25.56 7.46
N VAL A 94 2.06 24.39 8.02
CA VAL A 94 3.39 24.10 8.55
C VAL A 94 4.35 23.88 7.37
N PRO A 95 5.64 24.27 7.47
CA PRO A 95 6.62 24.04 6.42
C PRO A 95 6.60 22.62 5.84
N SER A 96 6.70 22.52 4.52
CA SER A 96 6.54 21.29 3.76
C SER A 96 7.56 20.22 4.15
N GLU A 97 8.81 20.61 4.37
CA GLU A 97 9.92 19.77 4.82
C GLU A 97 9.63 19.07 6.13
N MET A 98 8.98 19.76 7.07
CA MET A 98 8.61 19.18 8.36
C MET A 98 7.51 18.13 8.19
N THR A 99 6.50 18.45 7.37
CA THR A 99 5.39 17.52 7.09
C THR A 99 5.89 16.25 6.42
N VAL A 100 6.69 16.37 5.35
CA VAL A 100 7.27 15.22 4.63
C VAL A 100 8.18 14.40 5.54
N LYS A 101 9.04 15.04 6.35
CA LYS A 101 9.91 14.36 7.30
C LYS A 101 9.13 13.55 8.34
N LEU A 102 8.05 14.10 8.88
CA LEU A 102 7.21 13.40 9.86
C LEU A 102 6.52 12.17 9.25
N ILE A 103 6.03 12.30 8.01
CA ILE A 103 5.41 11.18 7.29
C ILE A 103 6.44 10.09 7.02
N LEU A 104 7.61 10.42 6.47
CA LEU A 104 8.67 9.44 6.20
C LEU A 104 9.16 8.75 7.48
N LYS A 105 9.34 9.51 8.57
CA LYS A 105 9.70 8.95 9.88
C LYS A 105 8.64 7.97 10.40
N ALA A 106 7.35 8.23 10.15
CA ALA A 106 6.28 7.31 10.53
C ALA A 106 6.32 6.03 9.67
N ILE A 107 6.50 6.15 8.36
CA ILE A 107 6.65 5.01 7.44
C ILE A 107 7.86 4.15 7.85
N SER A 108 9.03 4.74 8.09
CA SER A 108 10.25 4.01 8.46
C SER A 108 10.14 3.25 9.79
N LYS A 109 9.29 3.72 10.71
CA LYS A 109 9.06 3.06 12.01
C LYS A 109 8.04 1.93 11.94
N SER A 110 7.22 1.91 10.89
CA SER A 110 6.20 0.88 10.73
C SER A 110 6.80 -0.38 10.08
N SER A 111 6.26 -1.53 10.48
CA SER A 111 6.52 -2.80 9.79
C SER A 111 5.52 -3.07 8.66
N ASN A 112 4.53 -2.19 8.45
CA ASN A 112 3.59 -2.27 7.34
C ASN A 112 4.26 -1.75 6.06
N ASN A 113 3.78 -2.19 4.91
CA ASN A 113 4.19 -1.70 3.60
C ASN A 113 3.07 -0.96 2.86
N LYS A 114 1.87 -0.87 3.43
CA LYS A 114 0.70 -0.21 2.84
C LYS A 114 0.29 1.00 3.68
N PHE A 115 0.28 2.20 3.10
CA PHE A 115 0.01 3.45 3.82
C PHE A 115 -1.02 4.35 3.14
N LEU A 116 -1.96 4.86 3.93
CA LEU A 116 -2.86 5.95 3.57
C LEU A 116 -2.31 7.24 4.14
N ILE A 117 -1.94 8.19 3.28
CA ILE A 117 -1.43 9.48 3.72
C ILE A 117 -2.56 10.50 3.66
N ASP A 118 -3.24 10.71 4.79
CA ASP A 118 -4.44 11.55 4.89
C ASP A 118 -4.10 13.02 5.10
N GLY A 119 -4.68 13.85 4.25
CA GLY A 119 -4.49 15.29 4.24
C GLY A 119 -3.13 15.69 3.67
N PHE A 120 -2.59 14.89 2.75
CA PHE A 120 -1.36 15.15 2.01
C PHE A 120 -1.56 14.85 0.52
N PRO A 121 -0.93 15.61 -0.40
CA PRO A 121 -0.27 16.90 -0.17
C PRO A 121 -1.27 18.05 0.03
N ARG A 122 -0.89 19.08 0.80
CA ARG A 122 -1.75 20.25 1.09
C ARG A 122 -1.50 21.44 0.18
N ASN A 123 -0.33 21.52 -0.42
CA ASN A 123 0.11 22.58 -1.32
C ASN A 123 1.14 22.03 -2.32
N ASP A 124 1.53 22.84 -3.31
CA ASP A 124 2.45 22.40 -4.36
C ASP A 124 3.84 22.09 -3.82
N GLU A 125 4.29 22.87 -2.83
CA GLU A 125 5.57 22.67 -2.15
C GLU A 125 5.63 21.30 -1.46
N ASN A 126 4.55 20.81 -0.85
CA ASN A 126 4.48 19.45 -0.30
C ASN A 126 4.80 18.40 -1.38
N ARG A 127 4.24 18.54 -2.58
CA ARG A 127 4.52 17.64 -3.71
C ARG A 127 6.01 17.72 -4.08
N GLU A 128 6.52 18.91 -4.33
CA GLU A 128 7.92 19.09 -4.77
C GLU A 128 8.93 18.55 -3.74
N VAL A 129 8.68 18.79 -2.45
CA VAL A 129 9.51 18.28 -1.37
C VAL A 129 9.41 16.76 -1.29
N TRP A 130 8.21 16.19 -1.45
CA TRP A 130 8.01 14.75 -1.48
C TRP A 130 8.76 14.10 -2.64
N ASP A 131 8.63 14.62 -3.85
CA ASP A 131 9.30 14.10 -5.03
C ASP A 131 10.83 14.16 -4.87
N ARG A 132 11.35 15.25 -4.29
CA ARG A 132 12.77 15.45 -4.05
C ARG A 132 13.34 14.56 -2.94
N VAL A 133 12.59 14.36 -1.85
CA VAL A 133 13.10 13.72 -0.61
C VAL A 133 12.70 12.26 -0.51
N ALA A 134 11.47 11.90 -0.88
CA ALA A 134 10.98 10.53 -0.87
C ALA A 134 11.24 9.84 -2.21
N GLY A 135 10.96 10.52 -3.33
CA GLY A 135 11.06 9.93 -4.67
C GLY A 135 10.14 8.71 -4.85
N LEU A 136 9.01 8.68 -4.12
CA LEU A 136 8.03 7.59 -4.16
C LEU A 136 6.74 8.11 -4.80
N SER A 137 6.17 7.36 -5.73
CA SER A 137 4.88 7.71 -6.32
C SER A 137 3.73 7.01 -5.59
N PRO A 138 2.57 7.66 -5.39
CA PRO A 138 1.38 6.98 -4.92
C PRO A 138 0.82 6.07 -6.01
N GLU A 139 0.16 4.98 -5.60
CA GLU A 139 -0.65 4.11 -6.47
C GLU A 139 -1.77 4.93 -7.14
N PHE A 140 -2.42 5.79 -6.35
CA PHE A 140 -3.38 6.79 -6.82
C PHE A 140 -3.62 7.86 -5.75
N ILE A 141 -4.27 8.96 -6.17
CA ILE A 141 -4.81 9.97 -5.27
C ILE A 141 -6.31 9.72 -5.08
N LEU A 142 -6.74 9.54 -3.84
CA LEU A 142 -8.15 9.49 -3.47
C LEU A 142 -8.63 10.88 -3.07
N PHE A 143 -9.45 11.51 -3.91
CA PHE A 143 -10.00 12.83 -3.65
C PHE A 143 -11.49 12.76 -3.29
N ILE A 144 -11.80 12.98 -2.01
CA ILE A 144 -13.19 12.99 -1.53
C ILE A 144 -13.75 14.41 -1.62
N ILE A 145 -14.72 14.59 -2.50
CA ILE A 145 -15.36 15.88 -2.84
C ILE A 145 -16.69 16.08 -2.11
N GLY A 146 -17.11 17.33 -2.01
CA GLY A 146 -18.41 17.73 -1.48
C GLY A 146 -18.68 19.20 -1.72
N SER A 147 -19.91 19.65 -1.50
CA SER A 147 -20.23 21.08 -1.45
C SER A 147 -19.65 21.71 -0.19
N GLU A 148 -19.26 22.99 -0.27
CA GLU A 148 -18.72 23.70 0.90
C GLU A 148 -19.78 23.77 2.00
N GLU A 149 -21.04 23.99 1.65
CA GLU A 149 -22.15 24.10 2.59
C GLU A 149 -22.37 22.80 3.38
N GLU A 150 -22.37 21.64 2.73
CA GLU A 150 -22.54 20.34 3.40
C GLU A 150 -21.31 19.99 4.24
N MET A 151 -20.11 20.27 3.72
CA MET A 151 -18.87 20.05 4.46
C MET A 151 -18.78 20.93 5.70
N GLN A 152 -19.15 22.20 5.62
CA GLN A 152 -19.22 23.11 6.78
C GLN A 152 -20.23 22.59 7.82
N LYS A 153 -21.44 22.21 7.40
CA LYS A 153 -22.46 21.59 8.29
C LYS A 153 -21.90 20.37 9.02
N ARG A 154 -21.14 19.51 8.33
CA ARG A 154 -20.50 18.31 8.90
C ARG A 154 -19.36 18.63 9.85
N VAL A 155 -18.64 19.75 9.69
CA VAL A 155 -17.61 20.15 10.66
C VAL A 155 -18.26 20.71 11.91
N LEU A 156 -19.28 21.55 11.77
CA LEU A 156 -19.99 22.15 12.90
C LEU A 156 -20.79 21.14 13.74
N SER A 157 -21.27 20.06 13.13
CA SER A 157 -21.97 18.99 13.86
C SER A 157 -21.03 18.03 14.61
N ARG A 158 -19.72 18.09 14.36
CA ARG A 158 -18.73 17.27 15.07
C ARG A 158 -18.45 17.88 16.43
N ASN A 159 -18.89 17.18 17.48
CA ASN A 159 -18.52 17.49 18.86
C ASN A 159 -17.21 16.76 19.24
N GLU A 160 -16.21 16.76 18.35
CA GLU A 160 -14.97 15.98 18.47
C GLU A 160 -13.90 16.66 19.37
N GLY A 161 -14.22 17.79 20.00
CA GLY A 161 -13.36 18.40 21.04
C GLY A 161 -12.02 18.95 20.52
N ARG A 162 -11.95 19.37 19.25
CA ARG A 162 -10.77 20.08 18.75
C ARG A 162 -10.89 21.56 19.10
N ASP A 163 -9.86 22.09 19.76
CA ASP A 163 -9.81 23.51 20.17
C ASP A 163 -9.92 24.50 19.00
N ASP A 164 -9.75 24.03 17.76
CA ASP A 164 -9.76 24.81 16.52
C ASP A 164 -11.06 24.74 15.70
N ASP A 165 -12.09 24.01 16.15
CA ASP A 165 -13.38 23.88 15.42
C ASP A 165 -14.34 25.08 15.68
N ASN A 166 -13.85 26.31 15.48
CA ASN A 166 -14.68 27.52 15.47
C ASN A 166 -14.96 28.00 14.04
N LEU A 167 -16.05 28.75 13.84
CA LEU A 167 -16.50 29.22 12.51
C LEU A 167 -15.41 29.97 11.74
N GLU A 168 -14.60 30.80 12.41
CA GLU A 168 -13.55 31.59 11.76
C GLU A 168 -12.41 30.69 11.24
N THR A 169 -11.95 29.74 12.05
CA THR A 169 -10.94 28.76 11.68
C THR A 169 -11.42 27.83 10.56
N ILE A 170 -12.70 27.44 10.59
CA ILE A 170 -13.31 26.62 9.53
C ILE A 170 -13.24 27.36 8.18
N HIS A 171 -13.66 28.62 8.12
CA HIS A 171 -13.57 29.43 6.90
C HIS A 171 -12.12 29.57 6.40
N LYS A 172 -11.16 29.81 7.30
CA LYS A 172 -9.73 29.86 6.95
C LYS A 172 -9.25 28.53 6.34
N ARG A 173 -9.69 27.39 6.88
CA ARG A 173 -9.34 26.06 6.38
C ARG A 173 -9.94 25.77 5.01
N PHE A 174 -11.16 26.21 4.73
CA PHE A 174 -11.76 26.11 3.39
C PHE A 174 -11.02 27.00 2.38
N LYS A 175 -10.74 28.25 2.75
CA LYS A 175 -9.95 29.16 1.91
C LYS A 175 -8.60 28.56 1.55
N LEU A 176 -7.87 28.06 2.55
CA LEU A 176 -6.57 27.42 2.36
C LEU A 176 -6.66 26.18 1.46
N PHE A 177 -7.68 25.34 1.66
CA PHE A 177 -7.91 24.17 0.83
C PHE A 177 -8.16 24.56 -0.65
N ASN A 178 -8.99 25.58 -0.89
CA ASN A 178 -9.30 26.06 -2.22
C ASN A 178 -8.09 26.71 -2.91
N GLU A 179 -7.33 27.53 -2.18
CA GLU A 179 -6.19 28.28 -2.72
C GLU A 179 -4.94 27.41 -2.92
N HIS A 180 -4.72 26.40 -2.07
CA HIS A 180 -3.47 25.64 -2.06
C HIS A 180 -3.63 24.16 -2.37
N THR A 181 -4.69 23.49 -1.89
CA THR A 181 -4.83 22.03 -2.07
C THR A 181 -5.48 21.67 -3.40
N LEU A 182 -6.56 22.36 -3.80
CA LEU A 182 -7.23 22.10 -5.08
C LEU A 182 -6.31 22.22 -6.31
N PRO A 183 -5.41 23.22 -6.42
CA PRO A 183 -4.46 23.28 -7.54
C PRO A 183 -3.55 22.06 -7.65
N VAL A 184 -3.18 21.46 -6.52
CA VAL A 184 -2.30 20.27 -6.49
C VAL A 184 -3.05 19.05 -7.01
N VAL A 185 -4.33 18.91 -6.66
CA VAL A 185 -5.16 17.83 -7.22
C VAL A 185 -5.25 17.96 -8.74
N LYS A 186 -5.49 19.17 -9.25
CA LYS A 186 -5.49 19.44 -10.70
C LYS A 186 -4.15 19.12 -11.35
N HIS A 187 -3.04 19.36 -10.67
CA HIS A 187 -1.74 18.95 -11.17
C HIS A 187 -1.64 17.42 -11.26
N TYR A 188 -2.00 16.68 -10.20
CA TYR A 188 -1.99 15.22 -10.23
C TYR A 188 -2.90 14.61 -11.30
N GLU A 189 -4.03 15.25 -11.65
CA GLU A 189 -4.87 14.81 -12.76
C GLU A 189 -4.12 14.75 -14.10
N SER A 190 -3.01 15.48 -14.24
CA SER A 190 -2.19 15.46 -15.46
C SER A 190 -1.03 14.46 -15.42
N ILE A 191 -0.64 13.95 -14.24
CA ILE A 191 0.56 13.12 -14.07
C ILE A 191 0.33 11.79 -13.36
N ALA A 192 -0.85 11.57 -12.77
CA ALA A 192 -1.18 10.39 -11.97
C ALA A 192 -2.67 10.06 -12.04
N THR A 193 -3.05 8.90 -11.50
CA THR A 193 -4.45 8.51 -11.35
C THR A 193 -5.08 9.23 -10.16
N VAL A 194 -6.12 10.03 -10.42
CA VAL A 194 -6.91 10.71 -9.38
C VAL A 194 -8.35 10.18 -9.41
N HIS A 195 -8.79 9.57 -8.31
CA HIS A 195 -10.16 9.11 -8.13
C HIS A 195 -10.97 10.12 -7.33
N LYS A 196 -11.95 10.74 -7.98
CA LYS A 196 -12.87 11.71 -7.36
C LYS A 196 -14.10 11.00 -6.85
N ILE A 197 -14.31 11.01 -5.54
CA ILE A 197 -15.43 10.30 -4.89
C ILE A 197 -16.34 11.32 -4.21
N ASN A 198 -17.64 11.25 -4.49
CA ASN A 198 -18.62 12.12 -3.84
C ASN A 198 -18.83 11.70 -2.38
N GLY A 199 -18.22 12.43 -1.46
CA GLY A 199 -18.31 12.18 -0.01
C GLY A 199 -19.65 12.54 0.62
N MET A 200 -20.57 13.16 -0.12
CA MET A 200 -21.85 13.66 0.42
C MET A 200 -22.93 12.58 0.53
N GLN A 201 -22.62 11.36 0.11
CA GLN A 201 -23.48 10.17 0.25
C GLN A 201 -23.35 9.56 1.66
N SER A 202 -24.04 8.43 1.89
CA SER A 202 -23.89 7.65 3.12
C SER A 202 -22.47 7.07 3.22
N ILE A 203 -22.02 6.77 4.45
CA ILE A 203 -20.66 6.23 4.66
C ILE A 203 -20.43 4.95 3.85
N GLU A 204 -21.45 4.09 3.75
CA GLU A 204 -21.37 2.82 3.01
C GLU A 204 -21.38 3.01 1.50
N ASP A 205 -22.18 3.93 0.97
CA ASP A 205 -22.20 4.22 -0.47
C ASP A 205 -20.84 4.76 -0.94
N VAL A 206 -20.28 5.72 -0.19
CA VAL A 206 -18.94 6.25 -0.45
C VAL A 206 -17.90 5.13 -0.43
N PHE A 207 -17.98 4.22 0.56
CA PHE A 207 -17.03 3.12 0.64
C PHE A 207 -17.21 2.10 -0.49
N SER A 208 -18.44 1.85 -0.93
CA SER A 208 -18.74 0.95 -2.05
C SER A 208 -18.12 1.44 -3.37
N GLU A 209 -18.01 2.76 -3.55
CA GLU A 209 -17.33 3.40 -4.69
C GLU A 209 -15.80 3.34 -4.56
N ILE A 210 -15.29 3.45 -3.33
CA ILE A 210 -13.84 3.38 -3.03
C ILE A 210 -13.30 1.96 -3.13
N ARG A 211 -14.05 0.96 -2.67
CA ARG A 211 -13.59 -0.43 -2.50
C ARG A 211 -12.93 -1.01 -3.77
N PRO A 212 -13.52 -0.91 -4.97
CA PRO A 212 -12.94 -1.50 -6.18
C PRO A 212 -11.61 -0.85 -6.61
N LEU A 213 -11.33 0.38 -6.16
CA LEU A 213 -10.07 1.06 -6.48
C LEU A 213 -8.85 0.35 -5.87
N PHE A 214 -9.06 -0.46 -4.83
CA PHE A 214 -8.02 -1.24 -4.17
C PHE A 214 -7.86 -2.65 -4.75
N ASP A 215 -8.76 -3.09 -5.65
CA ASP A 215 -8.70 -4.43 -6.23
C ASP A 215 -7.36 -4.71 -6.93
N PRO A 216 -6.78 -3.81 -7.76
CA PRO A 216 -5.47 -4.06 -8.37
C PRO A 216 -4.36 -4.30 -7.33
N ILE A 217 -4.35 -3.54 -6.23
CA ILE A 217 -3.38 -3.68 -5.15
C ILE A 217 -3.53 -5.05 -4.47
N VAL A 218 -4.77 -5.49 -4.22
CA VAL A 218 -5.06 -6.79 -3.62
C VAL A 218 -4.72 -7.94 -4.58
N GLN A 219 -4.96 -7.76 -5.87
CA GLN A 219 -4.62 -8.75 -6.89
C GLN A 219 -3.10 -8.96 -6.99
N ASP A 220 -2.33 -7.88 -6.98
CA ASP A 220 -0.87 -7.93 -6.95
C ASP A 220 -0.35 -8.61 -5.66
N GLU A 221 -0.93 -8.28 -4.50
CA GLU A 221 -0.60 -8.89 -3.20
C GLU A 221 -0.80 -10.42 -3.23
N LEU A 222 -1.93 -10.88 -3.75
CA LEU A 222 -2.27 -12.31 -3.86
C LEU A 222 -1.41 -13.04 -4.90
N LEU A 223 -1.09 -12.38 -6.01
CA LEU A 223 -0.22 -12.95 -7.02
C LEU A 223 1.21 -13.11 -6.48
N GLN A 224 1.73 -12.11 -5.78
CA GLN A 224 3.03 -12.20 -5.13
C GLN A 224 3.06 -13.29 -4.06
N ALA A 225 2.03 -13.35 -3.19
CA ALA A 225 1.91 -14.41 -2.19
C ALA A 225 1.86 -15.81 -2.84
N THR A 226 1.22 -15.94 -4.00
CA THR A 226 1.19 -17.18 -4.77
C THR A 226 2.58 -17.53 -5.31
N VAL A 227 3.30 -16.56 -5.89
CA VAL A 227 4.67 -16.77 -6.40
C VAL A 227 5.62 -17.17 -5.27
N ASP A 228 5.60 -16.48 -4.14
CA ASP A 228 6.44 -16.77 -2.98
C ASP A 228 6.15 -18.17 -2.40
N LEU A 229 4.86 -18.56 -2.34
CA LEU A 229 4.46 -19.91 -1.93
C LEU A 229 5.04 -20.97 -2.87
N LEU A 230 4.99 -20.74 -4.18
CA LEU A 230 5.55 -21.66 -5.18
C LEU A 230 7.08 -21.73 -5.09
N GLU A 231 7.76 -20.60 -4.85
CA GLU A 231 9.20 -20.56 -4.59
C GLU A 231 9.56 -21.34 -3.33
N GLY A 232 8.77 -21.20 -2.25
CA GLY A 232 8.92 -22.01 -1.04
C GLY A 232 8.80 -23.52 -1.31
N LEU A 233 7.89 -23.92 -2.19
CA LEU A 233 7.75 -25.32 -2.63
C LEU A 233 8.94 -25.80 -3.47
N ASP A 234 9.48 -24.94 -4.33
CA ASP A 234 10.60 -25.29 -5.21
C ASP A 234 11.93 -25.38 -4.44
N THR A 235 12.14 -24.45 -3.50
CA THR A 235 13.32 -24.39 -2.62
C THR A 235 13.23 -25.27 -1.39
N ARG A 236 12.10 -25.96 -1.19
CA ARG A 236 11.81 -26.81 -0.02
C ARG A 236 11.82 -26.05 1.32
N ASN A 237 11.47 -24.77 1.28
CA ASN A 237 11.33 -23.95 2.47
C ASN A 237 9.93 -24.15 3.08
N TYR A 238 9.83 -25.10 4.03
CA TYR A 238 8.59 -25.38 4.75
C TYR A 238 8.08 -24.19 5.56
N GLU A 239 8.97 -23.30 6.02
CA GLU A 239 8.57 -22.12 6.77
C GLU A 239 7.85 -21.10 5.87
N THR A 240 8.31 -20.93 4.63
CA THR A 240 7.57 -20.15 3.62
C THR A 240 6.18 -20.75 3.35
N TYR A 241 6.09 -22.09 3.25
CA TYR A 241 4.82 -22.77 3.08
C TYR A 241 3.87 -22.51 4.26
N ARG A 242 4.37 -22.66 5.50
CA ARG A 242 3.62 -22.40 6.75
C ARG A 242 3.18 -20.94 6.86
N ARG A 243 4.00 -20.00 6.36
CA ARG A 243 3.65 -18.57 6.32
C ARG A 243 2.43 -18.31 5.46
N TYR A 244 2.25 -19.00 4.34
CA TYR A 244 1.15 -18.72 3.41
C TYR A 244 -0.05 -19.66 3.54
N CYS A 245 0.10 -20.86 4.10
CA CYS A 245 -1.01 -21.80 4.26
C CYS A 245 -1.63 -21.73 5.66
N HIS A 246 -2.96 -21.87 5.73
CA HIS A 246 -3.67 -22.04 6.99
C HIS A 246 -3.36 -23.44 7.58
N PRO A 247 -3.27 -23.61 8.91
CA PRO A 247 -2.99 -24.92 9.52
C PRO A 247 -4.00 -26.02 9.18
N ALA A 248 -5.26 -25.64 8.96
CA ALA A 248 -6.33 -26.52 8.50
C ALA A 248 -6.59 -26.40 6.98
N VAL A 249 -5.55 -26.09 6.19
CA VAL A 249 -5.68 -26.02 4.72
C VAL A 249 -6.21 -27.35 4.18
N THR A 250 -7.10 -27.27 3.20
CA THR A 250 -7.65 -28.45 2.51
C THR A 250 -7.13 -28.52 1.08
N ILE A 251 -6.81 -29.73 0.62
CA ILE A 251 -6.09 -29.94 -0.65
C ILE A 251 -6.72 -31.08 -1.45
N PHE A 252 -7.00 -30.81 -2.72
CA PHE A 252 -7.20 -31.83 -3.75
C PHE A 252 -6.04 -31.78 -4.74
N GLU A 253 -5.34 -32.90 -4.95
CA GLU A 253 -4.25 -33.00 -5.92
C GLU A 253 -4.25 -34.38 -6.60
N PRO A 254 -3.64 -34.55 -7.78
CA PRO A 254 -3.74 -35.81 -8.54
C PRO A 254 -3.28 -37.04 -7.73
N HIS A 255 -2.27 -36.86 -6.88
CA HIS A 255 -1.72 -37.90 -6.03
C HIS A 255 -2.63 -38.33 -4.88
N SER A 256 -3.66 -37.53 -4.54
CA SER A 256 -4.63 -37.91 -3.50
C SER A 256 -5.72 -38.86 -4.02
N GLN A 257 -5.75 -39.14 -5.34
CA GLN A 257 -6.70 -40.08 -5.96
C GLN A 257 -8.16 -39.82 -5.56
N GLY A 258 -8.55 -38.54 -5.51
CA GLY A 258 -9.90 -38.11 -5.16
C GLY A 258 -10.16 -37.98 -3.65
N GLN A 259 -9.18 -38.26 -2.80
CA GLN A 259 -9.29 -38.01 -1.37
C GLN A 259 -8.98 -36.55 -1.04
N LEU A 260 -9.75 -36.01 -0.09
CA LEU A 260 -9.45 -34.72 0.51
C LEU A 260 -8.26 -34.87 1.46
N VAL A 261 -7.22 -34.07 1.25
CA VAL A 261 -6.10 -33.97 2.20
C VAL A 261 -6.38 -32.77 3.10
N GLU A 262 -6.27 -32.98 4.41
CA GLU A 262 -6.48 -31.93 5.41
C GLU A 262 -5.19 -31.65 6.19
N GLY A 263 -5.00 -30.38 6.51
CA GLY A 263 -3.91 -29.91 7.34
C GLY A 263 -2.54 -29.92 6.66
N MET A 264 -1.50 -29.70 7.47
CA MET A 264 -0.14 -29.49 6.98
C MET A 264 0.75 -30.73 7.07
N ASP A 265 0.31 -31.79 7.75
CA ASP A 265 1.16 -32.95 8.10
C ASP A 265 1.64 -33.71 6.87
N LEU A 266 0.75 -34.00 5.91
CA LEU A 266 1.14 -34.68 4.68
C LEU A 266 2.16 -33.85 3.88
N ARG A 267 2.01 -32.52 3.85
CA ARG A 267 2.96 -31.63 3.19
C ARG A 267 4.29 -31.63 3.93
N ASN A 268 4.30 -31.46 5.24
CA ASN A 268 5.51 -31.53 6.08
C ASN A 268 6.27 -32.84 5.83
N PHE A 269 5.55 -33.97 5.84
CA PHE A 269 6.11 -35.28 5.52
C PHE A 269 6.73 -35.32 4.11
N LYS A 270 6.07 -34.76 3.08
CA LYS A 270 6.63 -34.66 1.72
C LYS A 270 7.87 -33.76 1.64
N PHE A 271 7.92 -32.64 2.35
CA PHE A 271 9.12 -31.78 2.46
C PHE A 271 10.30 -32.57 3.06
N ASN A 272 10.04 -33.36 4.11
CA ASN A 272 11.05 -34.19 4.77
C ASN A 272 11.49 -35.39 3.91
N LEU A 273 10.55 -36.07 3.22
CA LEU A 273 10.80 -37.21 2.33
C LEU A 273 11.62 -36.89 1.09
N GLY A 274 11.47 -35.69 0.52
CA GLY A 274 12.21 -35.29 -0.69
C GLY A 274 13.73 -35.39 -0.52
N THR A 275 14.25 -35.35 0.72
CA THR A 275 15.67 -35.59 1.00
C THR A 275 16.13 -37.02 0.69
N SER A 276 15.18 -37.97 0.67
CA SER A 276 15.41 -39.42 0.59
C SER A 276 14.98 -40.01 -0.77
N ILE A 277 13.84 -39.58 -1.33
CA ILE A 277 13.32 -40.10 -2.61
C ILE A 277 14.03 -39.48 -3.81
N ASP A 278 14.37 -38.19 -3.78
CA ASP A 278 15.08 -37.56 -4.91
C ASP A 278 16.54 -38.04 -5.02
N ARG A 279 17.10 -38.61 -3.94
CA ARG A 279 18.36 -39.36 -4.01
C ARG A 279 18.22 -40.67 -4.80
N LEU A 280 17.02 -41.25 -4.83
CA LEU A 280 16.74 -42.52 -5.51
C LEU A 280 16.27 -42.30 -6.96
N THR A 281 15.52 -41.24 -7.24
CA THR A 281 15.01 -40.92 -8.59
C THR A 281 15.85 -39.91 -9.37
N LEU A 282 16.77 -39.19 -8.70
CA LEU A 282 17.56 -38.07 -9.23
C LEU A 282 16.71 -36.92 -9.82
N THR A 283 15.40 -36.92 -9.56
CA THR A 283 14.47 -35.90 -10.09
C THR A 283 14.42 -34.68 -9.19
N GLN A 284 14.96 -33.55 -9.65
CA GLN A 284 14.87 -32.27 -8.96
C GLN A 284 13.90 -31.33 -9.68
N ARG A 285 12.94 -30.78 -8.94
CA ARG A 285 12.16 -29.62 -9.40
C ARG A 285 13.05 -28.39 -9.36
N LEU A 286 13.23 -27.72 -10.49
CA LEU A 286 14.12 -26.56 -10.60
C LEU A 286 13.38 -25.26 -10.34
N ARG A 287 12.24 -25.07 -11.01
CA ARG A 287 11.49 -23.82 -10.98
C ARG A 287 10.06 -24.02 -11.47
N SER A 288 9.14 -23.30 -10.83
CA SER A 288 7.75 -23.16 -11.21
C SER A 288 7.49 -21.75 -11.72
N THR A 289 6.61 -21.65 -12.71
CA THR A 289 6.15 -20.39 -13.27
C THR A 289 4.63 -20.35 -13.25
N VAL A 290 4.08 -19.22 -12.80
CA VAL A 290 2.65 -18.92 -12.87
C VAL A 290 2.34 -18.39 -14.27
N VAL A 291 1.47 -19.07 -15.01
CA VAL A 291 1.03 -18.69 -16.35
C VAL A 291 -0.45 -18.33 -16.32
N ALA A 292 -0.81 -17.24 -17.02
CA ALA A 292 -2.17 -16.73 -17.13
C ALA A 292 -2.93 -16.65 -15.79
N PRO A 293 -2.36 -16.00 -14.75
CA PRO A 293 -3.04 -15.86 -13.48
C PRO A 293 -4.33 -15.04 -13.65
N LYS A 294 -5.39 -15.50 -12.99
CA LYS A 294 -6.63 -14.76 -12.81
C LYS A 294 -6.94 -14.69 -11.33
N VAL A 295 -6.93 -13.47 -10.79
CA VAL A 295 -7.31 -13.20 -9.42
C VAL A 295 -8.74 -12.65 -9.41
N SER A 296 -9.59 -13.19 -8.54
CA SER A 296 -10.97 -12.73 -8.34
C SER A 296 -11.19 -12.45 -6.87
N VAL A 297 -11.29 -11.17 -6.52
CA VAL A 297 -11.60 -10.73 -5.16
C VAL A 297 -13.11 -10.82 -4.99
N LEU A 298 -13.57 -11.75 -4.14
CA LEU A 298 -15.01 -11.98 -3.91
C LEU A 298 -15.54 -10.99 -2.88
N ASP A 299 -14.74 -10.75 -1.85
CA ASP A 299 -14.95 -9.73 -0.83
C ASP A 299 -13.58 -9.36 -0.20
N THR A 300 -13.56 -8.37 0.67
CA THR A 300 -12.39 -7.83 1.38
C THR A 300 -11.60 -8.86 2.19
N GLY A 301 -12.21 -10.00 2.51
CA GLY A 301 -11.59 -11.11 3.22
C GLY A 301 -11.39 -12.38 2.39
N VAL A 302 -11.89 -12.46 1.15
CA VAL A 302 -11.90 -13.73 0.38
C VAL A 302 -11.56 -13.49 -1.09
N ALA A 303 -10.64 -14.28 -1.61
CA ALA A 303 -10.26 -14.24 -3.03
C ALA A 303 -9.96 -15.62 -3.61
N LEU A 304 -10.10 -15.72 -4.92
CA LEU A 304 -9.69 -16.87 -5.72
C LEU A 304 -8.49 -16.49 -6.58
N VAL A 305 -7.48 -17.36 -6.62
CA VAL A 305 -6.35 -17.25 -7.54
C VAL A 305 -6.31 -18.49 -8.40
N LEU A 306 -6.58 -18.33 -9.70
CA LEU A 306 -6.55 -19.41 -10.68
C LEU A 306 -5.35 -19.20 -11.60
N TYR A 307 -4.59 -20.25 -11.89
CA TYR A 307 -3.43 -20.16 -12.77
C TYR A 307 -3.04 -21.52 -13.32
N THR A 308 -2.25 -21.50 -14.39
CA THR A 308 -1.52 -22.68 -14.85
C THR A 308 -0.11 -22.64 -14.28
N ARG A 309 0.25 -23.62 -13.44
CA ARG A 309 1.62 -23.82 -12.96
C ARG A 309 2.39 -24.65 -13.96
N VAL A 310 3.45 -24.08 -14.51
CA VAL A 310 4.41 -24.80 -15.34
C VAL A 310 5.66 -25.07 -14.52
N SER A 311 6.02 -26.33 -14.33
CA SER A 311 7.16 -26.74 -13.50
C SER A 311 8.20 -27.47 -14.34
N LYS A 312 9.46 -27.03 -14.25
CA LYS A 312 10.60 -27.71 -14.87
C LYS A 312 11.22 -28.71 -13.90
N TYR A 313 11.42 -29.93 -14.35
CA TYR A 313 12.09 -31.00 -13.63
C TYR A 313 13.35 -31.44 -14.37
N GLN A 314 14.34 -31.93 -13.62
CA GLN A 314 15.58 -32.48 -14.12
C GLN A 314 15.82 -33.83 -13.47
N ASN A 315 15.92 -34.90 -14.26
CA ASN A 315 16.16 -36.27 -13.79
C ASN A 315 17.65 -36.61 -13.74
N ASN A 316 18.46 -35.96 -14.57
CA ASN A 316 19.92 -36.08 -14.67
C ASN A 316 20.45 -34.77 -15.32
N PRO A 317 21.71 -34.33 -15.09
CA PRO A 317 22.36 -33.23 -15.83
C PRO A 317 21.88 -32.99 -17.27
N ASP A 318 21.71 -34.06 -18.07
CA ASP A 318 21.40 -33.96 -19.50
C ASP A 318 19.91 -34.15 -19.87
N ALA A 319 19.03 -34.44 -18.91
CA ALA A 319 17.63 -34.76 -19.19
C ALA A 319 16.65 -34.05 -18.24
N GLY A 320 15.75 -33.25 -18.81
CA GLY A 320 14.69 -32.56 -18.09
C GLY A 320 13.36 -32.61 -18.84
N TYR A 321 12.27 -32.40 -18.10
CA TYR A 321 10.92 -32.37 -18.64
C TYR A 321 10.10 -31.26 -17.97
N VAL A 322 8.95 -30.96 -18.56
CA VAL A 322 8.03 -29.93 -18.07
C VAL A 322 6.69 -30.58 -17.78
N GLU A 323 6.10 -30.23 -16.64
CA GLU A 323 4.71 -30.54 -16.33
C GLU A 323 3.91 -29.26 -16.20
N ALA A 324 2.64 -29.33 -16.58
CA ALA A 324 1.69 -28.25 -16.41
C ALA A 324 0.48 -28.71 -15.58
N TYR A 325 0.08 -27.89 -14.64
CA TYR A 325 -1.09 -28.12 -13.78
C TYR A 325 -1.97 -26.89 -13.76
N ASN A 326 -3.29 -27.09 -13.74
CA ASN A 326 -4.25 -26.03 -13.43
C ASN A 326 -4.48 -26.01 -11.93
N GLU A 327 -4.29 -24.84 -11.34
CA GLU A 327 -4.32 -24.65 -9.89
C GLU A 327 -5.32 -23.56 -9.53
N THR A 328 -6.15 -23.86 -8.53
CA THR A 328 -7.11 -22.93 -7.94
C THR A 328 -6.79 -22.83 -6.45
N GLY A 329 -6.42 -21.64 -5.99
CA GLY A 329 -6.25 -21.32 -4.58
C GLY A 329 -7.41 -20.48 -4.06
N VAL A 330 -7.99 -20.88 -2.93
CA VAL A 330 -8.91 -20.06 -2.15
C VAL A 330 -8.11 -19.41 -1.03
N TRP A 331 -8.09 -18.09 -1.04
CA TRP A 331 -7.36 -17.28 -0.08
C TRP A 331 -8.34 -16.57 0.84
N GLN A 332 -8.04 -16.56 2.12
CA GLN A 332 -8.78 -15.82 3.13
C GLN A 332 -7.85 -14.93 3.92
N ARG A 333 -8.32 -13.72 4.23
CA ARG A 333 -7.58 -12.79 5.06
C ARG A 333 -7.89 -13.07 6.53
N LEU A 334 -6.91 -13.62 7.24
CA LEU A 334 -7.03 -14.08 8.62
C LEU A 334 -6.09 -13.30 9.54
N LYS A 335 -6.49 -13.14 10.81
CA LYS A 335 -5.60 -12.54 11.82
C LYS A 335 -4.48 -13.52 12.17
N ASP A 336 -3.25 -13.04 12.21
CA ASP A 336 -2.13 -13.74 12.82
C ASP A 336 -2.12 -13.56 14.35
N GLU A 337 -1.11 -14.12 15.01
CA GLU A 337 -0.93 -14.06 16.47
C GLU A 337 -0.79 -12.62 16.98
N ASP A 338 -0.25 -11.71 16.16
CA ASP A 338 -0.11 -10.29 16.45
C ASP A 338 -1.38 -9.48 16.10
N GLY A 339 -2.46 -10.15 15.70
CA GLY A 339 -3.74 -9.55 15.34
C GLY A 339 -3.79 -8.91 13.94
N ARG A 340 -2.73 -9.05 13.14
CA ARG A 340 -2.63 -8.48 11.78
C ARG A 340 -3.32 -9.39 10.78
N LYS A 341 -4.09 -8.78 9.87
CA LYS A 341 -4.83 -9.48 8.83
C LYS A 341 -3.92 -9.78 7.63
N ASN A 342 -3.60 -11.06 7.40
CA ASN A 342 -2.79 -11.52 6.28
C ASN A 342 -3.54 -12.53 5.41
N TRP A 343 -3.22 -12.59 4.13
CA TRP A 343 -3.77 -13.62 3.24
C TRP A 343 -3.19 -15.00 3.58
N LYS A 344 -4.08 -15.97 3.74
CA LYS A 344 -3.76 -17.38 3.95
C LYS A 344 -4.49 -18.22 2.92
N LEU A 345 -3.77 -19.13 2.28
CA LEU A 345 -4.35 -20.18 1.45
C LEU A 345 -5.07 -21.18 2.38
N VAL A 346 -6.39 -21.28 2.24
CA VAL A 346 -7.25 -22.16 3.06
C VAL A 346 -7.74 -23.38 2.29
N HIS A 347 -7.81 -23.29 0.97
CA HIS A 347 -8.11 -24.42 0.10
C HIS A 347 -7.29 -24.33 -1.17
N TYR A 348 -6.91 -25.48 -1.70
CA TYR A 348 -6.17 -25.58 -2.95
C TYR A 348 -6.58 -26.81 -3.74
N HIS A 349 -6.85 -26.61 -5.02
CA HIS A 349 -7.15 -27.68 -5.95
C HIS A 349 -6.15 -27.66 -7.11
N ARG A 350 -5.59 -28.82 -7.42
CA ARG A 350 -4.67 -29.03 -8.55
C ARG A 350 -5.16 -30.16 -9.43
N SER A 351 -5.23 -29.90 -10.73
CA SER A 351 -5.45 -30.92 -11.77
C SER A 351 -4.37 -30.84 -12.84
N VAL A 352 -4.13 -31.96 -13.54
CA VAL A 352 -3.22 -31.98 -14.69
C VAL A 352 -3.77 -31.06 -15.77
N ALA A 353 -2.95 -30.15 -16.29
CA ALA A 353 -3.37 -29.34 -17.43
C ALA A 353 -3.49 -30.24 -18.66
N PRO A 354 -4.52 -30.07 -19.52
CA PRO A 354 -4.63 -30.83 -20.76
C PRO A 354 -3.35 -30.64 -21.58
N THR A 355 -2.72 -31.74 -21.99
CA THR A 355 -1.68 -31.69 -23.01
C THR A 355 -2.35 -31.30 -24.33
N VAL A 356 -1.87 -30.24 -24.98
CA VAL A 356 -2.32 -29.82 -26.32
C VAL A 356 -1.94 -30.87 -27.36
#